data_AF-A0A1C6R639-F1
#
_entry.id   AF-A0A1C6R639-F1
#
_cell.length_a   1.000
_cell.length_b   1.000
_cell.length_c   1.000
_cell.angle_alpha   90.00
_cell.angle_beta   90.00
_cell.angle_gamma   90.00
#
_symmetry.space_group_name_H-M   'P 1'
#
loop_
_entity.id
_entity.type
_entity.pdbx_description
1 polymer ?
#
loop_
_entity_poly.entity_id
_entity_poly.type
_entity_poly.pdbx_seq_one_letter_code
_entity_poly.pdbx_strand_id
1 'polypeptide(L)'
;MNTTYTHDQIEQAITDGFDMAADHAGIPTQNPDFTATLTTFRAYLAVTDTTAHTRDQISKTLNQATDDAAAPGCADDIDNFAVNAALTLLETPDATFEDVATECYGETPDVIAGWLRAAT
;
A
#
# COMPACT_ATOMS: atom_id res chain seq x y z
N MET A 1 19.24 13.77 -8.15
CA MET A 1 19.60 12.74 -7.15
C MET A 1 18.46 11.75 -7.16
N ASN A 2 18.73 10.44 -7.21
CA ASN A 2 17.67 9.45 -7.02
C ASN A 2 17.39 9.39 -5.52
N THR A 3 16.19 9.81 -5.10
CA THR A 3 15.75 9.67 -3.71
C THR A 3 15.74 8.20 -3.34
N THR A 4 16.27 7.90 -2.16
CA THR A 4 16.24 6.56 -1.58
C THR A 4 15.61 6.61 -0.19
N TYR A 5 14.97 5.51 0.19
CA TYR A 5 14.19 5.37 1.42
C TYR A 5 14.74 4.25 2.29
N THR A 6 14.79 4.46 3.60
CA THR A 6 15.20 3.42 4.55
C THR A 6 14.10 2.39 4.73
N HIS A 7 14.46 1.20 5.24
CA HIS A 7 13.50 0.18 5.64
C HIS A 7 12.39 0.75 6.54
N ASP A 8 12.76 1.51 7.58
CA ASP A 8 11.80 2.11 8.52
C ASP A 8 10.83 3.08 7.84
N GLN A 9 11.30 3.87 6.87
CA GLN A 9 10.43 4.76 6.10
C GLN A 9 9.42 3.99 5.26
N ILE A 10 9.84 2.86 4.69
CA ILE A 10 8.98 2.00 3.87
C ILE A 10 7.96 1.29 4.74
N GLU A 11 8.37 0.74 5.87
CA GLU A 11 7.48 0.06 6.82
C GLU A 11 6.43 1.03 7.41
N GLN A 12 6.84 2.25 7.72
CA GLN A 12 5.93 3.31 8.19
C GLN A 12 4.92 3.69 7.11
N ALA A 13 5.39 3.98 5.88
CA ALA A 13 4.50 4.36 4.77
C ALA A 13 3.48 3.27 4.42
N ILE A 14 3.88 2.00 4.50
CA ILE A 14 2.96 0.87 4.35
C ILE A 14 1.91 0.91 5.47
N THR A 15 2.34 0.93 6.73
CA THR A 15 1.42 0.91 7.87
C THR A 15 0.41 2.05 7.81
N ASP A 16 0.89 3.28 7.54
CA ASP A 16 0.06 4.47 7.42
C ASP A 16 -0.92 4.38 6.24
N GLY A 17 -0.49 3.79 5.11
CA GLY A 17 -1.38 3.58 3.95
C GLY A 17 -2.52 2.61 4.24
N PHE A 18 -2.24 1.52 4.98
CA PHE A 18 -3.27 0.56 5.41
C PHE A 18 -4.23 1.18 6.43
N ASP A 19 -3.73 1.88 7.43
CA ASP A 19 -4.54 2.55 8.44
C ASP A 19 -5.45 3.62 7.79
N MET A 20 -4.88 4.42 6.87
CA MET A 20 -5.63 5.40 6.09
C MET A 20 -6.74 4.76 5.24
N ALA A 21 -6.45 3.65 4.57
CA ALA A 21 -7.43 2.92 3.77
C ALA A 21 -8.59 2.42 4.62
N ALA A 22 -8.26 1.78 5.75
CA ALA A 22 -9.22 1.19 6.67
C ALA A 22 -10.12 2.25 7.32
N ASP A 23 -9.53 3.33 7.82
CA ASP A 23 -10.23 4.44 8.46
C ASP A 23 -11.21 5.11 7.49
N HIS A 24 -10.78 5.39 6.27
CA HIS A 24 -11.61 6.08 5.29
C HIS A 24 -12.73 5.18 4.73
N ALA A 25 -12.43 3.90 4.47
CA ALA A 25 -13.43 2.95 3.98
C ALA A 25 -14.39 2.46 5.08
N GLY A 26 -14.07 2.68 6.36
CA GLY A 26 -14.87 2.24 7.50
C GLY A 26 -14.80 0.73 7.72
N ILE A 27 -13.67 0.10 7.37
CA ILE A 27 -13.42 -1.33 7.49
C ILE A 27 -12.32 -1.58 8.52
N PRO A 28 -12.35 -2.69 9.28
CA PRO A 28 -11.34 -2.95 10.30
C PRO A 28 -10.00 -3.31 9.66
N THR A 29 -8.88 -2.80 10.19
CA THR A 29 -7.52 -3.21 9.78
C THR A 29 -7.23 -4.69 10.06
N GLN A 30 -8.02 -5.34 10.92
CA GLN A 30 -8.00 -6.80 11.14
C GLN A 30 -8.76 -7.58 10.06
N ASN A 31 -9.19 -6.93 8.97
CA ASN A 31 -9.71 -7.65 7.82
C ASN A 31 -8.67 -8.70 7.35
N PRO A 32 -9.09 -9.95 7.08
CA PRO A 32 -8.18 -11.00 6.67
C PRO A 32 -7.32 -10.64 5.45
N ASP A 33 -7.88 -9.90 4.51
CA ASP A 33 -7.20 -9.48 3.29
C ASP A 33 -6.11 -8.45 3.60
N PHE A 34 -6.45 -7.37 4.32
CA PHE A 34 -5.44 -6.42 4.82
C PHE A 34 -4.32 -7.10 5.60
N THR A 35 -4.68 -8.06 6.46
CA THR A 35 -3.71 -8.79 7.27
C THR A 35 -2.79 -9.65 6.39
N ALA A 36 -3.33 -10.28 5.34
CA ALA A 36 -2.56 -11.07 4.40
C ALA A 36 -1.58 -10.20 3.61
N THR A 37 -2.04 -9.10 3.02
CA THR A 37 -1.21 -8.20 2.22
C THR A 37 -0.12 -7.54 3.06
N LEU A 38 -0.45 -7.04 4.26
CA LEU A 38 0.53 -6.48 5.20
C LEU A 38 1.58 -7.53 5.63
N THR A 39 1.16 -8.79 5.83
CA THR A 39 2.08 -9.88 6.17
C THR A 39 3.05 -10.14 5.02
N THR A 40 2.57 -10.18 3.78
CA THR A 40 3.42 -10.40 2.61
C THR A 40 4.38 -9.22 2.39
N PHE A 41 3.92 -7.98 2.56
CA PHE A 41 4.77 -6.79 2.47
C PHE A 41 5.90 -6.83 3.49
N ARG A 42 5.61 -7.16 4.75
CA ARG A 42 6.63 -7.31 5.81
C ARG A 42 7.59 -8.46 5.54
N ALA A 43 7.11 -9.59 5.03
CA ALA A 43 7.97 -10.71 4.67
C ALA A 43 8.95 -10.33 3.55
N TYR A 44 8.49 -9.56 2.56
CA TYR A 44 9.33 -9.03 1.50
C TYR A 44 10.37 -8.05 2.02
N LEU A 45 9.99 -7.12 2.88
CA LEU A 45 10.92 -6.16 3.49
C LEU A 45 12.01 -6.84 4.33
N ALA A 46 11.65 -7.90 5.07
CA ALA A 46 12.59 -8.64 5.90
C ALA A 46 13.68 -9.39 5.10
N VAL A 47 13.44 -9.69 3.82
CA VAL A 47 14.40 -10.37 2.94
C VAL A 47 15.13 -9.43 1.98
N THR A 48 14.68 -8.17 1.85
CA THR A 48 15.39 -7.14 1.11
C THR A 48 16.53 -6.56 1.95
N ASP A 49 17.71 -6.39 1.33
CA ASP A 49 18.92 -5.86 1.97
C ASP A 49 18.66 -4.50 2.64
N THR A 50 19.21 -4.25 3.83
CA THR A 50 18.90 -3.09 4.71
C THR A 50 19.43 -1.74 4.21
N THR A 51 19.70 -1.64 2.91
CA THR A 51 20.19 -0.44 2.25
C THR A 51 19.05 0.41 1.70
N ALA A 52 19.27 1.71 1.56
CA ALA A 52 18.23 2.62 1.10
C ALA A 52 17.76 2.26 -0.33
N HIS A 53 16.45 2.14 -0.52
CA HIS A 53 15.83 1.69 -1.78
C HIS A 53 15.25 2.87 -2.58
N THR A 54 15.37 2.82 -3.90
CA THR A 54 14.69 3.77 -4.80
C THR A 54 13.19 3.49 -4.87
N ARG A 55 12.39 4.50 -5.25
CA ARG A 55 10.95 4.35 -5.51
C ARG A 55 10.64 3.16 -6.42
N ASP A 56 11.37 3.01 -7.52
CA ASP A 56 11.13 1.94 -8.50
C ASP A 56 11.38 0.55 -7.91
N GLN A 57 12.41 0.40 -7.06
CA GLN A 57 12.68 -0.85 -6.36
C GLN A 57 11.54 -1.18 -5.39
N ILE A 58 11.05 -0.19 -4.65
CA ILE A 58 9.96 -0.36 -3.70
C ILE A 58 8.67 -0.73 -4.43
N SER A 59 8.30 0.02 -5.47
CA SER A 59 7.12 -0.24 -6.30
C SER A 59 7.15 -1.67 -6.84
N LYS A 60 8.27 -2.12 -7.42
CA LYS A 60 8.41 -3.48 -7.93
C LYS A 60 8.24 -4.54 -6.83
N THR A 61 8.84 -4.31 -5.66
CA THR A 61 8.75 -5.23 -4.53
C THR A 61 7.32 -5.35 -4.00
N LEU A 62 6.62 -4.23 -3.82
CA LEU A 62 5.25 -4.24 -3.30
C LEU A 62 4.27 -4.86 -4.29
N ASN A 63 4.40 -4.59 -5.59
CA ASN A 63 3.57 -5.25 -6.62
C ASN A 63 3.83 -6.77 -6.69
N GLN A 64 5.08 -7.21 -6.55
CA GLN A 64 5.36 -8.64 -6.47
C GLN A 64 4.76 -9.26 -5.20
N ALA A 65 4.77 -8.52 -4.10
CA ALA A 65 4.19 -8.95 -2.84
C ALA A 65 2.66 -9.09 -2.93
N THR A 66 1.96 -8.18 -3.61
CA THR A 66 0.52 -8.32 -3.87
C THR A 66 0.25 -9.53 -4.78
N ASP A 67 1.03 -9.71 -5.84
CA ASP A 67 0.89 -10.85 -6.76
C ASP A 67 1.07 -12.21 -6.05
N ASP A 68 1.99 -12.29 -5.09
CA ASP A 68 2.23 -13.50 -4.31
C ASP A 68 1.16 -13.75 -3.23
N ALA A 69 0.59 -12.68 -2.67
CA ALA A 69 -0.49 -12.75 -1.68
C ALA A 69 -1.81 -13.20 -2.33
N ALA A 70 -2.03 -12.77 -3.57
CA ALA A 70 -3.20 -13.12 -4.37
C ALA A 70 -3.14 -14.60 -4.83
N ALA A 71 -3.51 -15.53 -3.96
CA ALA A 71 -3.69 -16.94 -4.33
C ALA A 71 -4.78 -17.06 -5.43
N PRO A 72 -4.63 -17.93 -6.44
CA PRO A 72 -4.89 -17.76 -7.91
C PRO A 72 -5.84 -16.65 -8.44
N GLY A 73 -6.21 -15.65 -7.65
CA GLY A 73 -6.90 -14.43 -8.00
C GLY A 73 -5.90 -13.34 -8.34
N CYS A 74 -6.38 -12.29 -8.99
CA CYS A 74 -5.60 -11.08 -9.20
C CYS A 74 -5.60 -10.26 -7.92
N ALA A 75 -4.58 -9.42 -7.72
CA ALA A 75 -4.60 -8.38 -6.70
C ALA A 75 -5.89 -7.57 -6.79
N ASP A 76 -6.54 -7.37 -5.65
CA ASP A 76 -7.83 -6.68 -5.60
C ASP A 76 -7.68 -5.17 -5.34
N ASP A 77 -8.77 -4.49 -5.03
CA ASP A 77 -8.77 -3.05 -4.83
C ASP A 77 -8.02 -2.63 -3.55
N ILE A 78 -7.99 -3.49 -2.52
CA ILE A 78 -7.24 -3.25 -1.28
C ILE A 78 -5.74 -3.32 -1.56
N ASP A 79 -5.30 -4.37 -2.27
CA ASP A 79 -3.90 -4.56 -2.64
C ASP A 79 -3.34 -3.38 -3.44
N ASN A 80 -4.06 -2.99 -4.51
CA ASN A 80 -3.65 -1.90 -5.37
C ASN A 80 -3.61 -0.56 -4.62
N PHE A 81 -4.58 -0.31 -3.73
CA PHE A 81 -4.59 0.89 -2.91
C PHE A 81 -3.42 0.94 -1.94
N ALA A 82 -3.11 -0.16 -1.26
CA ALA A 82 -1.99 -0.24 -0.33
C ALA A 82 -0.65 0.09 -1.00
N VAL A 83 -0.41 -0.43 -2.23
CA VAL A 83 0.80 -0.10 -3.01
C VAL A 83 0.87 1.39 -3.32
N ASN A 84 -0.21 1.96 -3.85
CA ASN A 84 -0.25 3.36 -4.25
C ASN A 84 -0.10 4.30 -3.04
N ALA A 85 -0.82 4.02 -1.95
CA ALA A 85 -0.73 4.81 -0.72
C ALA A 85 0.70 4.79 -0.15
N ALA A 86 1.34 3.62 -0.06
CA ALA A 86 2.71 3.52 0.44
C ALA A 86 3.70 4.32 -0.43
N LEU A 87 3.56 4.24 -1.76
CA LEU A 87 4.41 5.01 -2.67
C LEU A 87 4.17 6.51 -2.55
N THR A 88 2.92 6.96 -2.44
CA THR A 88 2.60 8.38 -2.25
C THR A 88 3.14 8.90 -0.91
N LEU A 89 2.96 8.16 0.19
CA LEU A 89 3.44 8.54 1.52
C LEU A 89 4.97 8.59 1.64
N LEU A 90 5.69 7.79 0.85
CA LEU A 90 7.16 7.91 0.77
C LEU A 90 7.60 9.25 0.16
N GLU A 91 6.86 9.80 -0.79
CA GLU A 91 7.17 11.08 -1.42
C GLU A 91 6.59 12.26 -0.65
N THR A 92 5.38 12.08 -0.12
CA THR A 92 4.58 13.08 0.58
C THR A 92 4.02 12.46 1.86
N PRO A 93 4.77 12.48 2.98
CA PRO A 93 4.37 11.81 4.22
C PRO A 93 3.05 12.28 4.84
N ASP A 94 2.61 13.49 4.48
CA ASP A 94 1.34 14.07 4.95
C ASP A 94 0.18 13.87 3.94
N ALA A 95 0.38 13.03 2.91
CA ALA A 95 -0.65 12.76 1.91
C ALA A 95 -1.90 12.16 2.56
N THR A 96 -3.05 12.65 2.12
CA THR A 96 -4.36 12.19 2.56
C THR A 96 -4.92 11.11 1.64
N PHE A 97 -5.99 10.45 2.05
CA PHE A 97 -6.72 9.52 1.18
C PHE A 97 -7.21 10.20 -0.11
N GLU A 98 -7.57 11.49 -0.03
CA GLU A 98 -8.01 12.28 -1.19
C GLU A 98 -6.86 12.52 -2.18
N ASP A 99 -5.65 12.76 -1.67
CA ASP A 99 -4.45 12.90 -2.51
C ASP A 99 -4.17 11.58 -3.25
N VAL A 100 -4.19 10.45 -2.55
CA VAL A 100 -3.98 9.12 -3.18
C VAL A 100 -5.08 8.81 -4.20
N ALA A 101 -6.36 9.03 -3.87
CA ALA A 101 -7.48 8.79 -4.77
C ALA A 101 -7.37 9.64 -6.05
N THR A 102 -7.07 10.92 -5.91
CA THR A 102 -6.97 11.86 -7.03
C THR A 102 -5.76 11.57 -7.90
N GLU A 103 -4.58 11.37 -7.29
CA GLU A 103 -3.32 11.22 -8.01
C GLU A 103 -3.17 9.84 -8.66
N CYS A 104 -3.60 8.77 -7.98
CA CYS A 104 -3.35 7.40 -8.45
C CYS A 104 -4.51 6.82 -9.26
N TYR A 105 -5.74 7.30 -9.05
CA TYR A 105 -6.95 6.70 -9.65
C TYR A 105 -7.76 7.68 -10.51
N GLY A 106 -7.61 8.99 -10.28
CA GLY A 106 -8.45 9.99 -10.96
C GLY A 106 -9.94 9.87 -10.59
N GLU A 107 -10.23 9.26 -9.44
CA GLU A 107 -11.57 8.99 -8.93
C GLU A 107 -11.80 9.70 -7.59
N THR A 108 -13.07 9.85 -7.20
CA THR A 108 -13.40 10.47 -5.91
C THR A 108 -13.10 9.52 -4.73
N PRO A 109 -12.79 10.05 -3.54
CA PRO A 109 -12.57 9.24 -2.34
C PRO A 109 -13.70 8.25 -2.03
N ASP A 110 -14.96 8.68 -2.22
CA ASP A 110 -16.14 7.84 -1.97
C ASP A 110 -16.22 6.61 -2.90
N VAL A 111 -15.77 6.77 -4.16
CA VAL A 111 -15.72 5.68 -5.15
C VAL A 111 -14.67 4.65 -4.72
N ILE A 112 -13.45 5.11 -4.40
CA ILE A 112 -12.36 4.24 -3.94
C ILE A 112 -12.76 3.53 -2.65
N ALA A 113 -13.30 4.24 -1.67
CA ALA A 113 -13.82 3.65 -0.44
C ALA A 113 -14.90 2.59 -0.72
N GLY A 114 -15.69 2.76 -1.78
CA GLY A 114 -16.66 1.78 -2.25
C GLY A 114 -16.02 0.49 -2.74
N TRP A 115 -14.92 0.60 -3.50
CA TRP A 115 -14.12 -0.54 -3.97
C TRP A 115 -13.50 -1.31 -2.80
N LEU A 116 -12.87 -0.59 -1.87
CA LEU A 116 -12.25 -1.19 -0.68
C LEU A 116 -13.26 -1.99 0.15
N ARG A 117 -14.49 -1.48 0.31
CA ARG A 117 -15.58 -2.21 0.99
C ARG A 117 -16.09 -3.43 0.22
N ALA A 118 -15.93 -3.47 -1.11
CA ALA A 118 -16.37 -4.58 -1.94
C ALA A 118 -15.32 -5.71 -2.01
N ALA A 119 -14.07 -5.39 -1.69
CA ALA A 119 -12.94 -6.32 -1.61
C ALA A 119 -12.90 -7.13 -0.31
N THR A 120 -13.58 -6.68 0.75
CA THR A 120 -13.70 -7.38 2.05
C THR A 120 -14.74 -8.51 2.06
#